data_AF-A0A962GUR7-F1
#
_entry.id   AF-A0A962GUR7-F1
#
_cell.length_a   1.000
_cell.length_b   1.000
_cell.length_c   1.000
_cell.angle_alpha   90.00
_cell.angle_beta   90.00
_cell.angle_gamma   90.00
#
_symmetry.space_group_name_H-M   'P 1'
#
loop_
_entity.id
_entity.type
_entity.pdbx_description
1 polymer ?
#
loop_
_entity_poly.entity_id
_entity_poly.type
_entity_poly.pdbx_seq_one_letter_code
_entity_poly.pdbx_strand_id
1 'polypeptide(L)'
;MTSQDFSKNALLEYLKQAAISGILNPAVARSRKTAAEQLLVYVTPEERLNLKLVDVDELCSRIHKLEDSSIRVEALNLYNSRLKSALSDYFLWLENPEGFISNSS
;
A
#
# COMPACT_ATOMS: atom_id res chain seq x y z
N MET A 1 -1.17 7.91 23.62
CA MET A 1 -1.63 8.13 22.24
C MET A 1 -0.56 7.56 21.33
N THR A 2 -0.74 6.35 20.81
CA THR A 2 0.14 5.80 19.79
C THR A 2 0.01 6.69 18.56
N SER A 3 1.03 7.48 18.26
CA SER A 3 1.05 8.28 17.04
C SER A 3 0.87 7.33 15.85
N GLN A 4 -0.25 7.44 15.14
CA GLN A 4 -0.49 6.64 13.94
C GLN A 4 0.57 7.01 12.90
N ASP A 5 1.33 6.01 12.46
CA ASP A 5 2.38 6.21 11.46
C ASP A 5 1.79 5.98 10.07
N PHE A 6 1.73 7.01 9.24
CA PHE A 6 1.20 6.91 7.86
C PHE A 6 2.31 6.81 6.83
N SER A 7 3.53 6.42 7.20
CA SER A 7 4.66 6.32 6.29
C SER A 7 4.66 5.01 5.48
N LYS A 8 5.41 5.02 4.37
CA LYS A 8 5.70 3.82 3.57
C LYS A 8 6.26 2.68 4.43
N ASN A 9 7.19 2.96 5.33
CA ASN A 9 7.86 1.93 6.12
C ASN A 9 6.88 1.24 7.07
N ALA A 10 5.99 2.02 7.68
CA ALA A 10 4.98 1.49 8.58
C ALA A 10 3.94 0.63 7.84
N LEU A 11 3.54 1.00 6.62
CA LEU A 11 2.73 0.14 5.75
C LEU A 11 3.42 -1.20 5.44
N LEU A 12 4.72 -1.18 5.09
CA LEU A 12 5.46 -2.39 4.75
C LEU A 12 5.63 -3.32 5.97
N GLU A 13 5.84 -2.74 7.15
CA GLU A 13 5.90 -3.50 8.40
C GLU A 13 4.53 -4.07 8.76
N TYR A 14 3.44 -3.31 8.60
CA TYR A 14 2.07 -3.82 8.76
C TYR A 14 1.82 -5.04 7.87
N LEU A 15 2.13 -4.97 6.57
CA LEU A 15 1.91 -6.09 5.66
C LEU A 15 2.71 -7.34 6.07
N LYS A 16 3.91 -7.15 6.61
CA LYS A 16 4.75 -8.23 7.13
C LYS A 16 4.12 -8.84 8.39
N GLN A 17 3.72 -8.02 9.35
CA GLN A 17 3.13 -8.48 10.60
C GLN A 17 1.76 -9.14 10.36
N ALA A 18 0.92 -8.57 9.48
CA ALA A 18 -0.37 -9.14 9.12
C ALA A 18 -0.23 -10.55 8.51
N ALA A 19 0.83 -10.81 7.74
CA ALA A 19 1.13 -12.16 7.25
C ALA A 19 1.56 -13.13 8.36
N ILE A 20 2.44 -12.67 9.27
CA ILE A 20 2.97 -13.49 10.38
C ILE A 20 1.86 -13.83 11.39
N SER A 21 1.01 -12.86 11.71
CA SER A 21 -0.09 -13.00 12.66
C SER A 21 -1.32 -13.72 12.07
N GLY A 22 -1.29 -14.10 10.79
CA GLY A 22 -2.40 -14.79 10.13
C GLY A 22 -3.60 -13.90 9.78
N ILE A 23 -3.49 -12.59 9.98
CA ILE A 23 -4.52 -11.59 9.62
C ILE A 23 -4.73 -11.56 8.10
N LEU A 24 -3.65 -11.70 7.34
CA LEU A 24 -3.67 -11.67 5.88
C LEU A 24 -2.97 -12.91 5.32
N ASN A 25 -3.53 -13.48 4.25
CA ASN A 25 -2.86 -14.58 3.55
C ASN A 25 -1.44 -14.16 3.11
N PRO A 26 -0.39 -14.97 3.36
CA PRO A 26 1.00 -14.61 3.05
C PRO A 26 1.23 -14.25 1.57
N ALA A 27 0.53 -14.90 0.64
CA ALA A 27 0.62 -14.58 -0.78
C ALA A 27 -0.01 -13.20 -1.09
N VAL A 28 -1.14 -12.90 -0.46
CA VAL A 28 -1.81 -11.59 -0.59
C VAL A 28 -0.92 -10.49 -0.01
N ALA A 29 -0.40 -10.68 1.21
CA ALA A 29 0.53 -9.76 1.87
C ALA A 29 1.76 -9.47 1.01
N ARG A 30 2.38 -10.53 0.45
CA ARG A 30 3.53 -10.39 -0.47
C ARG A 30 3.15 -9.61 -1.71
N SER A 31 2.00 -9.91 -2.33
CA SER A 31 1.57 -9.23 -3.55
C SER A 31 1.32 -7.72 -3.34
N ARG A 32 0.72 -7.35 -2.20
CA ARG A 32 0.48 -5.97 -1.78
C ARG A 32 1.78 -5.26 -1.44
N LYS A 33 2.70 -5.95 -0.76
CA LYS A 33 4.03 -5.42 -0.45
C LYS A 33 4.79 -5.08 -1.72
N THR A 34 4.81 -5.99 -2.70
CA THR A 34 5.45 -5.73 -4.00
C THR A 34 4.82 -4.53 -4.71
N ALA A 35 3.49 -4.41 -4.73
CA ALA A 35 2.83 -3.24 -5.31
C ALA A 35 3.24 -1.93 -4.60
N ALA A 36 3.27 -1.92 -3.26
CA ALA A 36 3.71 -0.76 -2.49
C ALA A 36 5.19 -0.41 -2.75
N GLU A 37 6.07 -1.40 -2.85
CA GLU A 37 7.48 -1.18 -3.18
C GLU A 37 7.67 -0.61 -4.59
N GLN A 38 6.88 -1.07 -5.56
CA GLN A 38 6.97 -0.61 -6.96
C GLN A 38 6.34 0.77 -7.19
N LEU A 39 5.23 1.10 -6.52
CA LEU A 39 4.51 2.36 -6.77
C LEU A 39 4.97 3.49 -5.85
N LEU A 40 5.22 3.23 -4.55
CA LEU A 40 5.53 4.28 -3.58
C LEU A 40 6.95 4.85 -3.70
N VAL A 41 7.71 4.45 -4.71
CA VAL A 41 8.97 5.14 -5.07
C VAL A 41 8.69 6.43 -5.86
N TYR A 42 7.54 6.52 -6.53
CA TYR A 42 7.15 7.63 -7.39
C TYR A 42 6.30 8.71 -6.69
N VAL A 43 5.98 8.52 -5.41
CA VAL A 43 5.25 9.53 -4.63
C VAL A 43 6.14 10.76 -4.34
N THR A 44 5.50 11.91 -4.17
CA THR A 44 6.15 13.14 -3.74
C THR A 44 6.73 13.02 -2.32
N PRO A 45 7.65 13.92 -1.92
CA PRO A 45 8.15 13.95 -0.55
C PRO A 45 7.05 14.09 0.51
N GLU A 46 6.00 14.85 0.23
CA GLU A 46 4.88 15.07 1.16
C GLU A 46 4.01 13.82 1.31
N GLU A 47 3.63 13.19 0.19
CA GLU A 47 2.92 11.91 0.16
C GLU A 47 3.71 10.78 0.85
N ARG A 48 5.04 10.82 0.78
CA ARG A 48 5.90 9.83 1.45
C ARG A 48 5.82 9.92 2.98
N LEU A 49 5.64 11.13 3.50
CA LEU A 49 5.50 11.39 4.94
C LEU A 49 4.09 11.06 5.43
N ASN A 50 3.08 11.20 4.57
CA ASN A 50 1.71 10.89 4.90
C ASN A 50 0.97 10.25 3.71
N LEU A 51 0.85 8.93 3.74
CA LEU A 51 0.19 8.16 2.70
C LEU A 51 -1.32 8.45 2.56
N LYS A 52 -1.95 9.17 3.50
CA LYS A 52 -3.33 9.65 3.31
C LYS A 52 -3.46 10.66 2.17
N LEU A 53 -2.35 11.30 1.77
CA LEU A 53 -2.31 12.23 0.66
C LEU A 53 -2.20 11.52 -0.70
N VAL A 54 -1.92 10.22 -0.71
CA VAL A 54 -1.72 9.46 -1.94
C VAL A 54 -3.06 9.11 -2.57
N ASP A 55 -3.34 9.71 -3.73
CA ASP A 55 -4.30 9.16 -4.68
C ASP A 55 -3.57 8.12 -5.56
N VAL A 56 -3.97 6.85 -5.44
CA VAL A 56 -3.31 5.74 -6.15
C VAL A 56 -3.61 5.78 -7.66
N ASP A 57 -4.76 6.29 -8.08
CA ASP A 57 -5.08 6.44 -9.51
C ASP A 57 -4.27 7.56 -10.14
N GLU A 58 -4.13 8.68 -9.42
CA GLU A 58 -3.26 9.77 -9.85
C GLU A 58 -1.79 9.34 -9.87
N LEU A 59 -1.34 8.57 -8.87
CA LEU A 59 0.00 7.98 -8.84
C LEU A 59 0.27 7.11 -10.07
N CYS A 60 -0.64 6.19 -10.40
CA CYS A 60 -0.51 5.36 -11.60
C CYS A 60 -0.55 6.21 -12.88
N SER A 61 -1.38 7.24 -12.94
CA SER A 61 -1.42 8.16 -14.08
C SER A 61 -0.10 8.93 -14.25
N ARG A 62 0.54 9.36 -13.15
CA ARG A 62 1.88 9.98 -13.16
C ARG A 62 2.92 9.01 -13.68
N ILE A 63 2.93 7.77 -13.19
CA ILE A 63 3.86 6.72 -13.62
C ILE A 63 3.69 6.42 -15.12
N HIS A 64 2.45 6.35 -15.61
CA HIS A 64 2.19 6.08 -17.02
C HIS A 64 2.70 7.18 -17.96
N LYS A 65 2.76 8.43 -17.47
CA LYS A 65 3.30 9.57 -18.23
C LYS A 65 4.82 9.65 -18.23
N LEU A 66 5.51 8.87 -17.39
CA LEU A 66 6.98 8.83 -17.39
C LEU A 66 7.45 8.01 -18.59
N GLU A 67 8.18 8.64 -19.50
CA GLU A 67 8.72 7.97 -20.70
C GLU A 67 9.69 6.83 -20.37
N ASP A 68 10.30 6.85 -19.18
CA ASP A 68 11.23 5.81 -18.68
C ASP A 68 10.56 4.81 -17.72
N SER A 69 9.23 4.86 -17.55
CA SER A 69 8.57 3.89 -16.67
C SER A 69 8.73 2.46 -17.22
N SER A 70 9.53 1.66 -16.50
CA SER A 70 9.74 0.24 -16.80
C SER A 70 8.51 -0.64 -16.45
N ILE A 71 7.47 -0.06 -15.87
CA ILE A 71 6.27 -0.79 -15.45
C ILE A 71 5.28 -0.84 -16.61
N ARG A 72 4.99 -2.06 -17.09
CA ARG A 72 3.94 -2.30 -18.10
C ARG A 72 2.57 -1.91 -17.58
N VAL A 73 1.68 -1.44 -18.45
CA VAL A 73 0.33 -0.97 -18.10
C VAL A 73 -0.49 -2.04 -17.36
N GLU A 74 -0.38 -3.30 -17.76
CA GLU A 74 -1.10 -4.41 -17.12
C GLU A 74 -0.60 -4.64 -15.68
N ALA A 75 0.72 -4.56 -15.48
CA ALA A 75 1.31 -4.64 -14.14
C ALA A 75 0.93 -3.42 -13.29
N LEU A 76 0.85 -2.23 -13.90
CA LEU A 76 0.45 -0.99 -13.23
C LEU A 76 -0.98 -1.07 -12.71
N ASN A 77 -1.94 -1.57 -13.52
CA ASN A 77 -3.33 -1.77 -13.11
C ASN A 77 -3.45 -2.78 -11.95
N LEU A 78 -2.66 -3.87 -12.01
CA LEU A 78 -2.62 -4.87 -10.95
C LEU A 78 -2.05 -4.29 -9.65
N TYR A 79 -0.98 -3.49 -9.74
CA TYR A 79 -0.39 -2.82 -8.58
C TYR A 79 -1.30 -1.74 -8.01
N ASN A 80 -2.05 -1.02 -8.84
CA ASN A 80 -3.05 -0.03 -8.40
C ASN A 80 -4.06 -0.69 -7.45
N SER A 81 -4.74 -1.75 -7.90
CA SER A 81 -5.75 -2.46 -7.09
C SER A 81 -5.17 -3.01 -5.78
N ARG A 82 -3.96 -3.58 -5.84
CA ARG A 82 -3.27 -4.12 -4.67
C ARG A 82 -2.88 -3.04 -3.67
N LEU A 83 -2.35 -1.92 -4.14
CA LEU A 83 -1.94 -0.81 -3.26
C LEU A 83 -3.16 -0.16 -2.61
N LYS A 84 -4.25 0.07 -3.36
CA LYS A 84 -5.51 0.57 -2.79
C LYS A 84 -6.01 -0.32 -1.66
N SER A 85 -6.05 -1.63 -1.89
CA SER A 85 -6.47 -2.61 -0.88
C SER A 85 -5.53 -2.60 0.33
N ALA A 86 -4.23 -2.46 0.11
CA ALA A 86 -3.24 -2.39 1.19
C ALA A 86 -3.42 -1.13 2.06
N LEU A 87 -3.60 0.03 1.44
CA LEU A 87 -3.80 1.31 2.14
C LEU A 87 -5.12 1.31 2.91
N SER A 88 -6.21 0.82 2.29
CA SER A 88 -7.52 0.71 2.93
C SER A 88 -7.44 -0.15 4.19
N ASP A 89 -6.91 -1.37 4.09
CA ASP A 89 -6.78 -2.27 5.23
C ASP A 89 -5.86 -1.68 6.32
N TYR A 90 -4.77 -1.04 5.89
CA TYR A 90 -3.81 -0.45 6.82
C TYR A 90 -4.42 0.71 7.61
N PHE A 91 -5.16 1.61 6.96
CA PHE A 91 -5.81 2.74 7.62
C PHE A 91 -6.90 2.26 8.57
N LEU A 92 -7.69 1.27 8.18
CA LEU A 92 -8.67 0.64 9.07
C LEU A 92 -8.00 -0.02 10.29
N TRP A 93 -6.88 -0.70 10.08
CA TRP A 93 -6.09 -1.29 11.18
C TRP A 93 -5.53 -0.22 12.13
N LEU A 94 -5.05 0.91 11.61
CA LEU A 94 -4.58 2.03 12.42
C LEU A 94 -5.71 2.67 13.25
N GLU A 95 -6.94 2.70 12.73
CA GLU A 95 -8.11 3.22 13.44
C GLU A 95 -8.60 2.26 14.53
N ASN A 96 -8.50 0.94 14.32
CA ASN A 96 -8.97 -0.07 15.27
C ASN A 96 -8.04 -1.31 15.33
N PRO A 97 -6.88 -1.21 16.00
CA PRO A 97 -5.90 -2.29 16.01
C PRO A 97 -6.35 -3.53 16.79
N GLU A 98 -7.26 -3.41 17.75
CA GLU A 98 -7.72 -4.50 18.63
C GLU A 98 -8.84 -5.38 18.03
N GLY A 99 -9.45 -4.98 16.90
CA GLY A 99 -10.63 -5.62 16.31
C GLY A 99 -10.53 -6.00 14.83
N PHE A 100 -9.33 -5.95 14.24
CA PHE A 100 -9.19 -6.10 12.80
C PHE A 100 -9.34 -7.56 12.31
N ILE A 101 -10.34 -7.78 11.46
CA ILE A 101 -10.52 -8.99 10.64
C ILE A 101 -10.46 -8.53 9.18
N SER A 102 -9.48 -9.02 8.39
CA SER A 102 -9.33 -8.64 6.99
C SER A 102 -10.54 -9.10 6.18
N ASN A 103 -11.26 -8.18 5.53
CA ASN A 103 -12.44 -8.50 4.72
C ASN A 103 -12.09 -8.85 3.26
N SER A 104 -10.85 -9.27 3.00
CA SER A 104 -10.38 -9.60 1.65
C SER A 104 -10.45 -11.11 1.42
N SER A 105 -11.62 -11.56 0.94
CA SER A 105 -11.77 -12.90 0.32
C SER A 105 -11.19 -12.92 -1.09
#